data_AF-A0A2J6R7R3-F1
#
_entry.id   AF-A0A2J6R7R3-F1
#
_cell.length_a   1.000
_cell.length_b   1.000
_cell.length_c   1.000
_cell.angle_alpha   90.00
_cell.angle_beta   90.00
_cell.angle_gamma   90.00
#
_symmetry.space_group_name_H-M   'P 1'
#
loop_
_entity.id
_entity.type
_entity.pdbx_description
1 polymer ?
#
loop_
_entity_poly.entity_id
_entity_poly.type
_entity_poly.pdbx_seq_one_letter_code
_entity_poly.pdbx_strand_id
1 'polypeptide(L)'
;MAASSQSKKSFAFVPVDKDGSHAASLSFIRSHAVRGALRQKKLGGPIASATQEIEKVPFQTGRFRILSSHTKVKTAKPKSQEGSQPISMIEEDLVAPRKFIILSRILVSHNNSLLRSDLAYAGLTLSKPYFLPTEPIRPISQVLDGSSATKHISIPFPPSTMLDILREIRVLSRYLEKDSLIDSERLYFCTTILRTQYQLTAFSAENAFRKRQSQNEEPASIFPSLFYQASTSLSLTIYINIVLRKLPLRSSLHHTIAKHVKSNLEREGLQLILTWAADLELLLWILFITAVANIDRVERLYFVQELKLVVMELRILTFEEYIKALKVIVWSDSFCFLQSMILWEEIGRLS
;
A
#
# COMPACT_ATOMS: atom_id res chain seq x y z
N MET A 1 -16.22 -56.52 22.91
CA MET A 1 -15.03 -56.07 22.16
C MET A 1 -15.43 -55.89 20.70
N ALA A 2 -15.71 -54.67 20.27
CA ALA A 2 -16.04 -54.35 18.87
C ALA A 2 -15.05 -53.28 18.40
N ALA A 3 -14.23 -53.63 17.43
CA ALA A 3 -13.21 -52.76 16.86
C ALA A 3 -13.85 -51.81 15.83
N SER A 4 -13.88 -50.52 16.15
CA SER A 4 -14.32 -49.44 15.27
C SER A 4 -13.22 -49.12 14.26
N SER A 5 -13.40 -49.47 12.99
CA SER A 5 -12.50 -49.10 11.91
C SER A 5 -12.68 -47.62 11.52
N GLN A 6 -11.67 -46.79 11.79
CA GLN A 6 -11.62 -45.42 11.30
C GLN A 6 -11.23 -45.39 9.82
N SER A 7 -12.13 -44.91 8.98
CA SER A 7 -11.92 -44.64 7.56
C SER A 7 -11.04 -43.39 7.39
N LYS A 8 -9.79 -43.59 6.96
CA LYS A 8 -8.91 -42.51 6.49
C LYS A 8 -9.35 -42.09 5.08
N LYS A 9 -10.02 -40.94 4.96
CA LYS A 9 -10.21 -40.28 3.66
C LYS A 9 -8.95 -39.46 3.34
N SER A 10 -8.11 -39.99 2.45
CA SER A 10 -7.02 -39.23 1.83
C SER A 10 -7.59 -38.35 0.73
N PHE A 11 -7.37 -37.04 0.83
CA PHE A 11 -7.61 -36.11 -0.28
C PHE A 11 -6.52 -36.30 -1.34
N ALA A 12 -6.92 -36.75 -2.53
CA ALA A 12 -6.05 -36.78 -3.70
C ALA A 12 -6.17 -35.44 -4.43
N PHE A 13 -5.04 -34.77 -4.64
CA PHE A 13 -4.96 -33.58 -5.47
C PHE A 13 -5.11 -33.96 -6.95
N VAL A 14 -6.06 -33.33 -7.62
CA VAL A 14 -6.20 -33.37 -9.09
C VAL A 14 -5.16 -32.42 -9.68
N PRO A 15 -4.25 -32.88 -10.57
CA PRO A 15 -3.34 -31.99 -11.25
C PRO A 15 -4.13 -31.12 -12.23
N VAL A 16 -3.98 -29.79 -12.10
CA VAL A 16 -4.53 -28.80 -13.03
C VAL A 16 -3.71 -28.80 -14.32
N ASP A 17 -4.40 -28.88 -15.45
CA ASP A 17 -3.83 -28.93 -16.79
C ASP A 17 -2.88 -27.77 -17.11
N LYS A 18 -1.81 -28.12 -17.81
CA LYS A 18 -0.70 -27.25 -18.21
C LYS A 18 -0.98 -26.61 -19.57
N ASP A 19 -1.89 -25.64 -19.67
CA ASP A 19 -1.94 -24.80 -20.87
C ASP A 19 -2.47 -23.40 -20.51
N GLY A 20 -1.56 -22.49 -20.14
CA GLY A 20 -1.93 -21.08 -19.91
C GLY A 20 -0.88 -20.16 -19.28
N SER A 21 0.22 -20.67 -18.71
CA SER A 21 1.15 -19.84 -17.92
C SER A 21 2.41 -19.31 -18.66
N HIS A 22 2.49 -19.46 -19.98
CA HIS A 22 3.71 -19.13 -20.73
C HIS A 22 4.07 -17.63 -20.73
N ALA A 23 3.09 -16.73 -20.68
CA ALA A 23 3.35 -15.29 -20.73
C ALA A 23 4.00 -14.74 -19.45
N ALA A 24 3.59 -15.22 -18.27
CA ALA A 24 4.15 -14.78 -16.99
C ALA A 24 5.58 -15.32 -16.79
N SER A 25 5.83 -16.57 -17.20
CA SER A 25 7.15 -17.22 -17.11
C SER A 25 8.21 -16.50 -17.96
N LEU A 26 7.84 -16.02 -19.16
CA LEU A 26 8.76 -15.28 -20.04
C LEU A 26 9.18 -13.92 -19.46
N SER A 27 8.29 -13.23 -18.74
CA SER A 27 8.63 -11.97 -18.07
C SER A 27 9.64 -12.18 -16.92
N PHE A 28 9.50 -13.29 -16.19
CA PHE A 28 10.40 -13.66 -15.10
C PHE A 28 11.79 -14.04 -15.62
N ILE A 29 11.86 -14.84 -16.69
CA ILE A 29 13.12 -15.26 -17.33
C ILE A 29 13.90 -14.06 -17.88
N ARG A 30 13.22 -13.10 -18.53
CA ARG A 30 13.87 -11.88 -19.03
C ARG A 30 14.46 -11.03 -17.91
N SER A 31 13.78 -10.91 -16.77
CA SER A 31 14.28 -10.12 -15.62
C SER A 31 15.54 -10.75 -14.99
N HIS A 32 15.61 -12.09 -14.95
CA HIS A 32 16.78 -12.82 -14.44
C HIS A 32 17.96 -12.76 -15.40
N ALA A 33 17.72 -12.86 -16.72
CA ALA A 33 18.77 -12.73 -17.74
C ALA A 33 19.42 -11.34 -17.71
N VAL A 34 18.62 -10.27 -17.60
CA VAL A 34 19.13 -8.89 -17.51
C VAL A 34 19.95 -8.66 -16.22
N ARG A 35 19.50 -9.20 -15.08
CA ARG A 35 20.26 -9.12 -13.82
C ARG A 35 21.55 -9.95 -13.86
N GLY A 36 21.55 -11.11 -14.53
CA GLY A 36 22.74 -11.93 -14.75
C GLY A 36 23.80 -11.20 -15.58
N ALA A 37 23.38 -10.62 -16.71
CA ALA A 37 24.25 -9.84 -17.59
C ALA A 37 24.86 -8.60 -16.89
N LEU A 38 24.07 -7.89 -16.07
CA LEU A 38 24.55 -6.74 -15.29
C LEU A 38 25.57 -7.15 -14.21
N ARG A 39 25.42 -8.33 -13.60
CA ARG A 39 26.39 -8.86 -12.62
C ARG A 39 27.70 -9.28 -13.29
N GLN A 40 27.63 -9.95 -14.44
CA GLN A 40 28.84 -10.31 -15.20
C GLN A 40 29.61 -9.09 -15.70
N LYS A 41 28.89 -8.03 -16.14
CA LYS A 41 29.51 -6.75 -16.54
C LYS A 41 30.22 -6.03 -15.39
N LYS A 42 29.72 -6.16 -14.15
CA LYS A 42 30.35 -5.59 -12.95
C LYS A 42 31.58 -6.38 -12.47
N LEU A 43 31.67 -7.66 -12.81
CA LEU A 43 32.75 -8.55 -12.39
C LEU A 43 33.90 -8.64 -13.40
N GLY A 44 33.88 -7.85 -14.48
CA GLY A 44 34.96 -7.81 -15.46
C GLY A 44 35.13 -9.09 -16.29
N GLY A 45 34.09 -9.93 -16.37
CA GLY A 45 34.14 -11.15 -17.18
C GLY A 45 34.28 -10.83 -18.68
N PRO A 46 35.14 -11.55 -19.42
CA PRO A 46 35.31 -11.33 -20.85
C PRO A 46 34.01 -11.68 -21.59
N ILE A 47 33.49 -10.71 -22.34
CA ILE A 47 32.34 -10.91 -23.22
C ILE A 47 32.86 -11.62 -24.47
N ALA A 48 32.47 -12.89 -24.66
CA ALA A 48 32.66 -13.56 -25.93
C ALA A 48 31.85 -12.81 -26.99
N SER A 49 32.55 -12.09 -27.86
CA SER A 49 32.00 -11.29 -28.95
C SER A 49 31.50 -12.21 -30.06
N ALA A 50 30.22 -12.58 -30.00
CA ALA A 50 29.47 -12.99 -31.19
C ALA A 50 28.89 -11.72 -31.83
N THR A 51 29.45 -11.37 -32.97
CA THR A 51 29.09 -10.21 -33.80
C THR A 51 27.71 -10.42 -34.41
N GLN A 52 26.70 -9.71 -33.91
CA GLN A 52 25.51 -9.34 -34.67
C GLN A 52 25.33 -7.84 -34.53
N GLU A 53 25.30 -7.15 -35.67
CA GLU A 53 25.03 -5.72 -35.78
C GLU A 53 23.63 -5.42 -35.24
N ILE A 54 23.58 -5.02 -33.97
CA ILE A 54 22.41 -4.38 -33.40
C ILE A 54 22.70 -2.89 -33.35
N GLU A 55 21.92 -2.16 -34.13
CA GLU A 55 21.86 -0.71 -34.22
C GLU A 55 21.90 -0.08 -32.81
N LYS A 56 22.93 0.73 -32.55
CA LYS A 56 23.19 1.33 -31.24
C LYS A 56 22.13 2.39 -30.94
N VAL A 57 21.09 1.99 -30.21
CA VAL A 57 20.18 2.95 -29.56
C VAL A 57 20.94 3.68 -28.45
N PRO A 58 20.93 5.03 -28.39
CA PRO A 58 21.66 5.79 -27.38
C PRO A 58 21.07 5.56 -25.99
N PHE A 59 21.81 4.85 -25.14
CA PHE A 59 21.51 4.73 -23.71
C PHE A 59 21.88 6.04 -22.99
N GLN A 60 20.87 6.83 -22.60
CA GLN A 60 21.07 7.92 -21.65
C GLN A 60 21.24 7.37 -20.23
N THR A 61 22.48 7.33 -19.74
CA THR A 61 22.76 7.07 -18.32
C THR A 61 22.52 8.35 -17.50
N GLY A 62 21.25 8.67 -17.25
CA GLY A 62 20.89 9.73 -16.31
C GLY A 62 21.20 9.33 -14.87
N ARG A 63 22.33 9.80 -14.32
CA ARG A 63 22.59 9.76 -12.87
C ARG A 63 21.64 10.73 -12.17
N PHE A 64 20.57 10.22 -11.56
CA PHE A 64 19.76 11.02 -10.64
C PHE A 64 20.57 11.31 -9.38
N ARG A 65 21.09 12.53 -9.26
CA ARG A 65 21.62 13.08 -8.01
C ARG A 65 20.44 13.61 -7.20
N ILE A 66 20.10 12.93 -6.11
CA ILE A 66 19.25 13.52 -5.07
C ILE A 66 20.13 14.53 -4.34
N LEU A 67 19.91 15.83 -4.59
CA LEU A 67 20.58 16.90 -3.86
C LEU A 67 20.03 16.90 -2.42
N SER A 68 20.82 16.41 -1.46
CA SER A 68 20.53 16.58 -0.04
C SER A 68 20.76 18.04 0.34
N SER A 69 19.71 18.83 0.44
CA SER A 69 19.76 20.19 0.97
C SER A 69 19.90 20.15 2.51
N HIS A 70 21.10 19.89 3.00
CA HIS A 70 21.51 20.26 4.35
C HIS A 70 22.33 21.53 4.28
N THR A 71 21.67 22.66 4.01
CA THR A 71 22.23 23.98 4.28
C THR A 71 22.32 24.14 5.80
N LYS A 72 23.55 24.07 6.34
CA LYS A 72 23.86 24.43 7.72
C LYS A 72 23.55 25.92 7.91
N VAL A 73 22.40 26.21 8.53
CA VAL A 73 22.10 27.55 9.05
C VAL A 73 23.02 27.78 10.25
N LYS A 74 24.01 28.67 10.08
CA LYS A 74 24.80 29.21 11.20
C LYS A 74 23.88 30.12 12.01
N THR A 75 23.48 29.69 13.20
CA THR A 75 22.81 30.54 14.18
C THR A 75 23.83 31.53 14.77
N ALA A 76 23.58 32.82 14.57
CA ALA A 76 24.33 33.89 15.22
C ALA A 76 23.89 34.01 16.70
N LYS A 77 24.87 34.19 17.60
CA LYS A 77 24.65 34.48 19.03
C LYS A 77 23.93 35.82 19.20
N PRO A 78 22.85 35.91 20.00
CA PRO A 78 22.26 37.20 20.36
C PRO A 78 23.09 37.86 21.48
N LYS A 79 23.34 39.17 21.30
CA LYS A 79 23.84 40.08 22.33
C LYS A 79 22.70 40.39 23.32
N SER A 80 23.04 40.38 24.59
CA SER A 80 22.25 40.85 25.71
C SER A 80 21.95 42.35 25.61
N GLN A 81 20.67 42.71 25.69
CA GLN A 81 20.23 44.05 26.10
C GLN A 81 19.11 43.90 27.13
N GLU A 82 19.36 44.46 28.31
CA GLU A 82 18.41 44.77 29.37
C GLU A 82 17.41 45.83 28.88
N GLY A 83 16.14 45.70 29.28
CA GLY A 83 15.12 46.68 28.95
C GLY A 83 13.71 46.19 29.25
N SER A 84 13.32 46.34 30.50
CA SER A 84 11.98 46.15 31.08
C SER A 84 10.82 46.82 30.31
N GLN A 85 9.70 46.11 30.14
CA GLN A 85 8.33 46.57 30.42
C GLN A 85 7.31 45.40 30.29
N PRO A 86 6.25 45.33 31.12
CA PRO A 86 5.24 44.29 31.03
C PRO A 86 4.09 44.77 30.13
N ILE A 87 3.97 44.16 28.94
CA ILE A 87 2.77 44.30 28.11
C ILE A 87 2.00 42.98 28.21
N SER A 88 0.91 43.01 28.97
CA SER A 88 -0.15 42.02 28.93
C SER A 88 -0.88 42.14 27.59
N MET A 89 -0.56 41.28 26.63
CA MET A 89 -1.37 41.11 25.41
C MET A 89 -1.42 39.64 24.97
N ILE A 90 -2.63 39.09 25.10
CA ILE A 90 -3.32 38.20 24.15
C ILE A 90 -2.48 37.05 23.59
N GLU A 91 -2.56 35.91 24.28
CA GLU A 91 -2.02 34.62 23.85
C GLU A 91 -3.04 33.88 22.95
N GLU A 92 -3.42 34.48 21.83
CA GLU A 92 -4.16 33.83 20.75
C GLU A 92 -3.47 34.20 19.44
N ASP A 93 -2.60 33.31 18.91
CA ASP A 93 -2.32 33.16 17.46
C ASP A 93 -1.09 32.29 17.08
N LEU A 94 -0.37 31.68 18.03
CA LEU A 94 0.78 30.80 17.72
C LEU A 94 0.41 29.37 17.28
N VAL A 95 -0.87 29.04 17.11
CA VAL A 95 -1.33 27.68 16.78
C VAL A 95 -1.15 27.36 15.28
N ALA A 96 -1.33 28.34 14.38
CA ALA A 96 -1.22 28.13 12.93
C ALA A 96 0.18 27.67 12.44
N PRO A 97 1.31 28.28 12.84
CA PRO A 97 2.64 27.86 12.36
C PRO A 97 3.07 26.47 12.85
N ARG A 98 2.60 26.04 14.03
CA ARG A 98 2.88 24.69 14.55
C ARG A 98 2.14 23.60 13.76
N LYS A 99 0.90 23.87 13.33
CA LYS A 99 0.13 22.95 12.47
C LYS A 99 0.84 22.68 11.13
N PHE A 100 1.40 23.72 10.50
CA PHE A 100 2.10 23.61 9.21
C PHE A 100 3.40 22.79 9.28
N ILE A 101 4.21 22.97 10.33
CA ILE A 101 5.48 22.24 10.52
C ILE A 101 5.23 20.75 10.82
N ILE A 102 4.15 20.43 11.51
CA ILE A 102 3.80 19.04 11.84
C ILE A 102 3.26 18.29 10.62
N LEU A 103 2.34 18.91 9.87
CA LEU A 103 1.81 18.34 8.63
C LEU A 103 2.92 18.11 7.62
N SER A 104 3.87 19.05 7.48
CA SER A 104 5.01 18.89 6.56
C SER A 104 5.93 17.71 6.94
N ARG A 105 6.19 17.42 8.22
CA ARG A 105 7.00 16.23 8.60
C ARG A 105 6.28 14.90 8.36
N ILE A 106 4.98 14.84 8.65
CA ILE A 106 4.16 13.63 8.40
C ILE A 106 4.04 13.39 6.90
N LEU A 107 3.72 14.44 6.15
CA LEU A 107 3.71 14.42 4.68
C LEU A 107 5.09 14.03 4.14
N VAL A 108 6.22 14.48 4.69
CA VAL A 108 7.55 14.02 4.23
C VAL A 108 7.74 12.51 4.45
N SER A 109 7.29 11.95 5.57
CA SER A 109 7.42 10.49 5.81
C SER A 109 6.54 9.65 4.87
N HIS A 110 5.32 10.10 4.57
CA HIS A 110 4.38 9.38 3.71
C HIS A 110 4.59 9.69 2.21
N ASN A 111 5.01 10.91 1.87
CA ASN A 111 5.47 11.25 0.52
C ASN A 111 6.73 10.46 0.17
N ASN A 112 7.57 10.10 1.15
CA ASN A 112 8.67 9.19 0.91
C ASN A 112 8.20 7.77 0.56
N SER A 113 7.10 7.26 1.11
CA SER A 113 6.57 5.94 0.71
C SER A 113 5.93 5.99 -0.68
N LEU A 114 5.16 7.03 -0.99
CA LEU A 114 4.59 7.24 -2.33
C LEU A 114 5.69 7.41 -3.38
N LEU A 115 6.66 8.29 -3.14
CA LEU A 115 7.80 8.51 -4.02
C LEU A 115 8.62 7.24 -4.22
N ARG A 116 8.85 6.45 -3.15
CA ARG A 116 9.53 5.15 -3.28
C ARG A 116 8.72 4.16 -4.10
N SER A 117 7.41 4.14 -3.92
CA SER A 117 6.51 3.31 -4.74
C SER A 117 6.56 3.74 -6.20
N ASP A 118 6.57 5.03 -6.49
CA ASP A 118 6.69 5.59 -7.84
C ASP A 118 8.04 5.29 -8.47
N LEU A 119 9.12 5.46 -7.73
CA LEU A 119 10.46 5.09 -8.20
C LEU A 119 10.58 3.59 -8.47
N ALA A 120 10.00 2.74 -7.60
CA ALA A 120 9.98 1.30 -7.80
C ALA A 120 9.16 0.90 -9.04
N TYR A 121 7.99 1.51 -9.22
CA TYR A 121 7.11 1.28 -10.35
C TYR A 121 7.71 1.77 -11.67
N ALA A 122 8.32 2.96 -11.68
CA ALA A 122 9.05 3.50 -12.82
C ALA A 122 10.21 2.56 -13.23
N GLY A 123 10.93 2.01 -12.25
CA GLY A 123 11.97 1.02 -12.49
C GLY A 123 11.47 -0.29 -13.12
N LEU A 124 10.25 -0.72 -12.78
CA LEU A 124 9.64 -1.95 -13.34
C LEU A 124 9.08 -1.74 -14.74
N THR A 125 8.44 -0.60 -14.98
CA THR A 125 7.78 -0.29 -16.25
C THR A 125 8.72 0.37 -17.26
N LEU A 126 9.96 0.67 -16.87
CA LEU A 126 10.92 1.48 -17.63
C LEU A 126 10.35 2.85 -18.07
N SER A 127 9.26 3.26 -17.45
CA SER A 127 8.57 4.52 -17.72
C SER A 127 9.10 5.57 -16.76
N LYS A 128 9.26 6.81 -17.23
CA LYS A 128 9.57 7.91 -16.31
C LYS A 128 8.47 7.97 -15.24
N PRO A 129 8.81 8.20 -13.95
CA PRO A 129 7.79 8.41 -12.93
C PRO A 129 6.90 9.54 -13.42
N TYR A 130 5.62 9.23 -13.62
CA TYR A 130 4.63 10.24 -13.96
C TYR A 130 4.43 11.05 -12.70
N PHE A 131 5.12 12.18 -12.61
CA PHE A 131 4.68 13.22 -11.71
C PHE A 131 3.30 13.64 -12.21
N LEU A 132 2.31 13.63 -11.32
CA LEU A 132 0.99 14.14 -11.65
C LEU A 132 1.16 15.49 -12.36
N PRO A 133 0.51 15.70 -13.52
CA PRO A 133 0.35 17.04 -14.04
C PRO A 133 -0.13 17.93 -12.89
N THR A 134 0.39 19.14 -12.79
CA THR A 134 -0.16 20.14 -11.85
C THR A 134 -1.62 20.47 -12.15
N GLU A 135 -2.16 19.94 -13.25
CA GLU A 135 -3.54 20.11 -13.70
C GLU A 135 -4.46 19.00 -13.15
N PRO A 136 -5.70 19.36 -12.75
CA PRO A 136 -6.62 18.44 -12.07
C PRO A 136 -7.13 17.31 -12.99
N ILE A 137 -7.15 16.10 -12.46
CA ILE A 137 -7.76 14.92 -13.11
C ILE A 137 -9.26 14.92 -12.83
N ARG A 138 -10.08 14.94 -13.88
CA ARG A 138 -11.55 14.93 -13.75
C ARG A 138 -12.04 13.63 -13.06
N PRO A 139 -13.03 13.70 -12.15
CA PRO A 139 -13.72 12.54 -11.57
C PRO A 139 -14.29 11.58 -12.63
N ILE A 140 -14.40 10.29 -12.31
CA ILE A 140 -14.91 9.23 -13.21
C ILE A 140 -16.30 9.58 -13.75
N SER A 141 -17.17 10.11 -12.87
CA SER A 141 -18.52 10.54 -13.23
C SER A 141 -18.53 11.69 -14.23
N GLN A 142 -17.51 12.56 -14.24
CA GLN A 142 -17.44 13.73 -15.11
C GLN A 142 -16.78 13.46 -16.46
N VAL A 143 -15.97 12.39 -16.57
CA VAL A 143 -15.37 11.98 -17.84
C VAL A 143 -16.42 11.40 -18.79
N LEU A 144 -17.52 10.84 -18.26
CA LEU A 144 -18.62 10.31 -19.05
C LEU A 144 -19.53 11.40 -19.65
N ASP A 145 -19.49 12.64 -19.14
CA ASP A 145 -20.47 13.69 -19.47
C ASP A 145 -19.96 14.78 -20.45
N GLY A 146 -18.83 14.57 -21.12
CA GLY A 146 -18.50 15.23 -22.40
C GLY A 146 -18.34 16.77 -22.46
N SER A 147 -18.49 17.54 -21.38
CA SER A 147 -18.42 19.02 -21.43
C SER A 147 -17.03 19.56 -21.07
N SER A 148 -16.50 20.50 -21.86
CA SER A 148 -15.13 21.02 -21.73
C SER A 148 -15.10 22.55 -21.66
N ALA A 149 -14.68 23.09 -20.50
CA ALA A 149 -14.15 24.45 -20.35
C ALA A 149 -13.16 24.47 -19.18
N THR A 150 -11.91 24.88 -19.44
CA THR A 150 -10.78 24.81 -18.51
C THR A 150 -10.43 26.18 -17.93
N LYS A 151 -10.75 26.40 -16.64
CA LYS A 151 -10.08 27.36 -15.77
C LYS A 151 -9.15 26.59 -14.83
N HIS A 152 -7.91 27.08 -14.68
CA HIS A 152 -6.93 26.57 -13.72
C HIS A 152 -7.43 26.88 -12.30
N ILE A 153 -8.04 25.88 -11.67
CA ILE A 153 -8.44 25.89 -10.27
C ILE A 153 -7.47 24.94 -9.57
N SER A 154 -6.68 25.47 -8.64
CA SER A 154 -6.04 24.66 -7.61
C SER A 154 -7.14 24.13 -6.70
N ILE A 155 -7.74 23.01 -7.09
CA ILE A 155 -8.85 22.40 -6.35
C ILE A 155 -8.28 21.72 -5.12
N PRO A 156 -8.67 22.12 -3.90
CA PRO A 156 -8.52 21.24 -2.75
C PRO A 156 -9.32 19.97 -3.06
N PHE A 157 -8.66 18.83 -3.22
CA PHE A 157 -9.36 17.56 -3.39
C PHE A 157 -10.42 17.47 -2.30
N PRO A 158 -11.71 17.27 -2.65
CA PRO A 158 -12.75 17.17 -1.63
C PRO A 158 -12.36 16.06 -0.66
N PRO A 159 -12.52 16.27 0.67
CA PRO A 159 -12.17 15.27 1.66
C PRO A 159 -12.94 13.99 1.34
N SER A 160 -12.23 13.01 0.80
CA SER A 160 -12.81 11.74 0.40
C SER A 160 -12.92 10.90 1.65
N THR A 161 -14.09 10.29 1.90
CA THR A 161 -14.21 9.37 3.02
C THR A 161 -13.41 8.11 2.72
N MET A 162 -12.97 7.37 3.76
CA MET A 162 -12.31 6.07 3.57
C MET A 162 -13.18 5.10 2.74
N LEU A 163 -14.51 5.21 2.87
CA LEU A 163 -15.46 4.41 2.14
C LEU A 163 -15.50 4.74 0.64
N ASP A 164 -15.33 6.02 0.27
CA ASP A 164 -15.21 6.43 -1.13
C ASP A 164 -13.92 5.89 -1.76
N ILE A 165 -12.81 5.95 -1.02
CA ILE A 165 -11.53 5.40 -1.42
C ILE A 165 -11.64 3.88 -1.63
N LEU A 166 -12.26 3.16 -0.69
CA LEU A 166 -12.51 1.72 -0.81
C LEU A 166 -13.33 1.36 -2.05
N ARG A 167 -14.42 2.12 -2.32
CA ARG A 167 -15.24 1.93 -3.52
C ARG A 167 -14.43 2.12 -4.79
N GLU A 168 -13.60 3.15 -4.85
CA GLU A 168 -12.73 3.42 -6.00
C GLU A 168 -11.74 2.27 -6.22
N ILE A 169 -11.06 1.80 -5.17
CA ILE A 169 -10.12 0.67 -5.26
C ILE A 169 -10.83 -0.62 -5.70
N ARG A 170 -12.06 -0.85 -5.25
CA ARG A 170 -12.87 -2.01 -5.68
C ARG A 170 -13.17 -1.95 -7.18
N VAL A 171 -13.53 -0.77 -7.69
CA VAL A 171 -13.74 -0.57 -9.14
C VAL A 171 -12.43 -0.83 -9.89
N LEU A 172 -11.32 -0.22 -9.46
CA LEU A 172 -10.00 -0.40 -10.09
C LEU A 172 -9.58 -1.87 -10.13
N SER A 173 -9.83 -2.62 -9.06
CA SER A 173 -9.47 -4.04 -8.97
C SER A 173 -10.19 -4.89 -10.02
N ARG A 174 -11.51 -4.70 -10.18
CA ARG A 174 -12.32 -5.44 -11.17
C ARG A 174 -11.94 -5.10 -12.60
N TYR A 175 -11.55 -3.85 -12.87
CA TYR A 175 -11.17 -3.44 -14.21
C TYR A 175 -9.82 -4.00 -14.64
N LEU A 176 -8.86 -4.11 -13.71
CA LEU A 176 -7.53 -4.65 -14.00
C LEU A 176 -7.51 -6.15 -14.30
N GLU A 177 -8.62 -6.85 -14.04
CA GLU A 177 -8.79 -8.27 -14.38
C GLU A 177 -9.15 -8.51 -15.84
N LYS A 178 -9.47 -7.45 -16.59
CA LYS A 178 -9.74 -7.58 -18.02
C LYS A 178 -8.43 -7.82 -18.77
N ASP A 179 -8.36 -8.91 -19.53
CA ASP A 179 -7.15 -9.34 -20.25
C ASP A 179 -6.66 -8.36 -21.32
N SER A 180 -7.53 -7.44 -21.78
CA SER A 180 -7.23 -6.49 -22.83
C SER A 180 -7.68 -5.06 -22.47
N LEU A 181 -6.78 -4.28 -21.89
CA LEU A 181 -6.96 -2.83 -21.72
C LEU A 181 -6.29 -2.08 -22.86
N ILE A 182 -7.02 -1.15 -23.47
CA ILE A 182 -6.50 -0.21 -24.48
C ILE A 182 -5.55 0.79 -23.79
N ASP A 183 -4.57 1.34 -24.50
CA ASP A 183 -3.57 2.23 -23.91
C ASP A 183 -4.15 3.48 -23.23
N SER A 184 -5.25 4.03 -23.75
CA SER A 184 -5.98 5.15 -23.13
C SER A 184 -6.57 4.76 -21.76
N GLU A 185 -7.14 3.55 -21.66
CA GLU A 185 -7.66 3.01 -20.42
C GLU A 185 -6.53 2.75 -19.42
N ARG A 186 -5.40 2.19 -19.88
CA ARG A 186 -4.23 1.95 -19.04
C ARG A 186 -3.71 3.25 -18.42
N LEU A 187 -3.58 4.30 -19.22
CA LEU A 187 -3.15 5.61 -18.72
C LEU A 187 -4.13 6.13 -17.67
N TYR A 188 -5.43 6.08 -17.97
CA TYR A 188 -6.48 6.46 -17.04
C TYR A 188 -6.44 5.68 -15.71
N PHE A 189 -6.22 4.36 -15.76
CA PHE A 189 -6.08 3.53 -14.57
C PHE A 189 -4.84 3.88 -13.76
N CYS A 190 -3.69 4.05 -14.41
CA CYS A 190 -2.46 4.48 -13.74
C CYS A 190 -2.65 5.82 -13.03
N THR A 191 -3.26 6.78 -13.70
CA THR A 191 -3.57 8.10 -13.14
C THR A 191 -4.53 8.01 -11.96
N THR A 192 -5.55 7.15 -12.05
CA THR A 192 -6.52 6.94 -10.97
C THR A 192 -5.88 6.26 -9.76
N ILE A 193 -5.07 5.22 -9.97
CA ILE A 193 -4.32 4.54 -8.90
C ILE A 193 -3.45 5.56 -8.14
N LEU A 194 -2.71 6.41 -8.86
CA LEU A 194 -1.87 7.45 -8.25
C LEU A 194 -2.71 8.45 -7.44
N ARG A 195 -3.84 8.91 -7.98
CA ARG A 195 -4.78 9.79 -7.27
C ARG A 195 -5.28 9.14 -5.98
N THR A 196 -5.73 7.90 -6.04
CA THR A 196 -6.24 7.16 -4.87
C THR A 196 -5.16 6.96 -3.80
N GLN A 197 -3.91 6.68 -4.19
CA GLN A 197 -2.79 6.61 -3.25
C GLN A 197 -2.50 7.95 -2.57
N TYR A 198 -2.64 9.06 -3.32
CA TYR A 198 -2.50 10.39 -2.74
C TYR A 198 -3.62 10.69 -1.74
N GLN A 199 -4.87 10.35 -2.07
CA GLN A 199 -6.01 10.49 -1.15
C GLN A 199 -5.82 9.67 0.14
N LEU A 200 -5.36 8.42 0.04
CA LEU A 200 -4.99 7.60 1.21
C LEU A 200 -3.91 8.25 2.07
N THR A 201 -2.90 8.83 1.42
CA THR A 201 -1.79 9.49 2.10
C THR A 201 -2.26 10.75 2.83
N ALA A 202 -3.07 11.59 2.18
CA ALA A 202 -3.66 12.77 2.77
C ALA A 202 -4.57 12.41 3.96
N PHE A 203 -5.43 11.40 3.79
CA PHE A 203 -6.30 10.89 4.84
C PHE A 203 -5.51 10.39 6.06
N SER A 204 -4.42 9.66 5.83
CA SER A 204 -3.54 9.18 6.90
C SER A 204 -2.85 10.33 7.65
N ALA A 205 -2.43 11.36 6.91
CA ALA A 205 -1.79 12.54 7.50
C ALA A 205 -2.77 13.35 8.37
N GLU A 206 -4.01 13.50 7.91
CA GLU A 206 -5.08 14.16 8.67
C GLU A 206 -5.38 13.40 9.97
N ASN A 207 -5.49 12.07 9.92
CA ASN A 207 -5.72 11.26 11.11
C ASN A 207 -4.56 11.30 12.10
N ALA A 208 -3.32 11.28 11.61
CA ALA A 208 -2.14 11.44 12.45
C ALA A 208 -2.09 12.82 13.12
N PHE A 209 -2.60 13.86 12.45
CA PHE A 209 -2.72 15.20 13.00
C PHE A 209 -3.83 15.28 14.06
N ARG A 210 -5.03 14.74 13.78
CA ARG A 210 -6.14 14.66 14.75
C ARG A 210 -5.72 13.93 16.02
N LYS A 211 -5.01 12.79 15.88
CA LYS A 211 -4.47 12.02 17.01
C LYS A 211 -3.56 12.81 17.93
N ARG A 212 -2.82 13.81 17.40
CA ARG A 212 -1.94 14.66 18.23
C ARG A 212 -2.71 15.76 18.94
N GLN A 213 -3.78 16.28 18.33
CA GLN A 213 -4.63 17.27 18.98
C GLN A 213 -5.38 16.67 20.15
N SER A 214 -5.92 15.45 19.97
CA SER A 214 -6.67 14.74 21.01
C SER A 214 -5.81 14.26 22.19
N GLN A 215 -4.48 14.37 22.13
CA GLN A 215 -3.62 14.03 23.28
C GLN A 215 -3.67 15.08 24.40
N ASN A 216 -4.20 16.28 24.13
CA ASN A 216 -4.31 17.36 25.11
C ASN A 216 -5.71 17.48 25.72
N GLU A 217 -6.71 16.80 25.15
CA GLU A 217 -8.09 16.82 25.61
C GLU A 217 -8.38 15.52 26.36
N GLU A 218 -9.14 15.58 27.46
CA GLU A 218 -9.42 14.43 28.33
C GLU A 218 -9.88 13.17 27.56
N PRO A 219 -9.56 11.97 28.06
CA PRO A 219 -9.79 10.69 27.38
C PRO A 219 -11.29 10.32 27.33
N ALA A 220 -12.08 11.08 26.58
CA ALA A 220 -13.45 10.71 26.26
C ALA A 220 -13.46 9.57 25.23
N SER A 221 -14.30 8.57 25.49
CA SER A 221 -14.45 7.22 24.93
C SER A 221 -14.73 7.08 23.42
N ILE A 222 -14.34 8.04 22.57
CA ILE A 222 -14.87 8.18 21.19
C ILE A 222 -13.89 7.70 20.08
N PHE A 223 -12.66 7.29 20.40
CA PHE A 223 -11.64 7.07 19.36
C PHE A 223 -11.33 5.63 18.87
N PRO A 224 -12.20 4.60 18.97
CA PRO A 224 -12.01 3.36 18.20
C PRO A 224 -11.81 3.62 16.69
N SER A 225 -12.41 4.69 16.17
CA SER A 225 -12.40 5.05 14.75
C SER A 225 -11.02 5.40 14.16
N LEU A 226 -10.08 5.96 14.95
CA LEU A 226 -8.80 6.41 14.40
C LEU A 226 -7.85 5.25 14.09
N PHE A 227 -7.83 4.22 14.93
CA PHE A 227 -6.99 3.04 14.73
C PHE A 227 -7.50 2.21 13.56
N TYR A 228 -8.82 1.99 13.51
CA TYR A 228 -9.52 1.40 12.38
C TYR A 228 -9.11 2.04 11.05
N GLN A 229 -9.22 3.37 10.99
CA GLN A 229 -8.92 4.14 9.79
C GLN A 229 -7.43 4.06 9.40
N ALA A 230 -6.53 4.12 10.37
CA ALA A 230 -5.10 4.02 10.13
C ALA A 230 -4.70 2.63 9.59
N SER A 231 -5.18 1.55 10.23
CA SER A 231 -4.90 0.17 9.81
C SER A 231 -5.50 -0.13 8.43
N THR A 232 -6.72 0.35 8.17
CA THR A 232 -7.37 0.24 6.85
C THR A 232 -6.58 0.96 5.77
N SER A 233 -6.19 2.22 6.01
CA SER A 233 -5.43 3.02 5.04
C SER A 233 -4.08 2.41 4.66
N LEU A 234 -3.34 1.94 5.67
CA LEU A 234 -2.05 1.27 5.46
C LEU A 234 -2.22 -0.05 4.68
N SER A 235 -3.25 -0.83 5.00
CA SER A 235 -3.55 -2.10 4.32
C SER A 235 -3.99 -1.90 2.88
N LEU A 236 -4.78 -0.85 2.60
CA LEU A 236 -5.11 -0.45 1.23
C LEU A 236 -3.87 0.02 0.46
N THR A 237 -2.95 0.70 1.12
CA THR A 237 -1.67 1.09 0.49
C THR A 237 -0.86 -0.14 0.08
N ILE A 238 -0.81 -1.17 0.94
CA ILE A 238 -0.20 -2.47 0.60
C ILE A 238 -0.92 -3.11 -0.59
N TYR A 239 -2.25 -3.18 -0.55
CA TYR A 239 -3.06 -3.76 -1.62
C TYR A 239 -2.80 -3.08 -2.97
N ILE A 240 -2.84 -1.76 -3.02
CA ILE A 240 -2.57 -1.00 -4.24
C ILE A 240 -1.17 -1.33 -4.78
N ASN A 241 -0.16 -1.35 -3.91
CA ASN A 241 1.22 -1.61 -4.30
C ASN A 241 1.41 -3.02 -4.86
N ILE A 242 0.87 -4.03 -4.20
CA ILE A 242 1.05 -5.43 -4.60
C ILE A 242 0.15 -5.78 -5.79
N VAL A 243 -1.13 -5.46 -5.72
CA VAL A 243 -2.14 -5.94 -6.67
C VAL A 243 -2.24 -5.02 -7.87
N LEU A 244 -2.47 -3.72 -7.65
CA LEU A 244 -2.74 -2.79 -8.74
C LEU A 244 -1.46 -2.32 -9.44
N ARG A 245 -0.38 -2.10 -8.67
CA ARG A 245 0.92 -1.67 -9.20
C ARG A 245 1.88 -2.82 -9.48
N LYS A 246 1.53 -4.06 -9.10
CA LYS A 246 2.33 -5.27 -9.32
C LYS A 246 3.76 -5.14 -8.77
N LEU A 247 3.94 -4.43 -7.65
CA LEU A 247 5.23 -4.37 -6.98
C LEU A 247 5.59 -5.76 -6.41
N PRO A 248 6.87 -6.16 -6.42
CA PRO A 248 7.28 -7.44 -5.86
C PRO A 248 6.87 -7.59 -4.39
N LEU A 249 6.29 -8.73 -4.04
CA LEU A 249 5.85 -9.05 -2.67
C LEU A 249 6.94 -8.77 -1.62
N ARG A 250 8.19 -9.13 -1.93
CA ARG A 250 9.36 -8.98 -1.06
C ARG A 250 9.90 -7.54 -0.94
N SER A 251 9.20 -6.54 -1.46
CA SER A 251 9.60 -5.13 -1.32
C SER A 251 9.72 -4.72 0.16
N SER A 252 10.81 -4.06 0.53
CA SER A 252 10.99 -3.55 1.90
C SER A 252 9.92 -2.53 2.30
N LEU A 253 9.32 -1.84 1.33
CA LEU A 253 8.21 -0.92 1.53
C LEU A 253 7.03 -1.62 2.21
N HIS A 254 6.63 -2.80 1.71
CA HIS A 254 5.49 -3.55 2.23
C HIS A 254 5.72 -3.95 3.68
N HIS A 255 6.94 -4.40 3.99
CA HIS A 255 7.34 -4.77 5.33
C HIS A 255 7.30 -3.58 6.30
N THR A 256 7.79 -2.40 5.91
CA THR A 256 7.68 -1.19 6.74
C THR A 256 6.24 -0.81 7.02
N ILE A 257 5.37 -0.84 6.00
CA ILE A 257 3.95 -0.52 6.16
C ILE A 257 3.27 -1.55 7.06
N ALA A 258 3.54 -2.84 6.86
CA ALA A 258 2.91 -3.88 7.65
C ALA A 258 3.39 -3.90 9.10
N LYS A 259 4.64 -3.52 9.39
CA LYS A 259 5.08 -3.24 10.77
C LYS A 259 4.22 -2.16 11.44
N HIS A 260 3.88 -1.09 10.72
CA HIS A 260 3.00 -0.07 11.25
C HIS A 260 1.56 -0.57 11.45
N VAL A 261 1.05 -1.43 10.55
CA VAL A 261 -0.26 -2.08 10.76
C VAL A 261 -0.23 -2.93 12.02
N LYS A 262 0.76 -3.81 12.16
CA LYS A 262 0.96 -4.63 13.36
C LYS A 262 1.00 -3.77 14.63
N SER A 263 1.82 -2.73 14.67
CA SER A 263 1.90 -1.83 15.83
C SER A 263 0.59 -1.07 16.10
N ASN A 264 -0.28 -0.88 15.12
CA ASN A 264 -1.60 -0.30 15.35
C ASN A 264 -2.57 -1.34 15.96
N LEU A 265 -2.55 -2.58 15.46
CA LEU A 265 -3.40 -3.66 15.98
C LEU A 265 -2.97 -4.10 17.39
N GLU A 266 -1.66 -4.22 17.65
CA GLU A 266 -1.14 -4.60 18.99
C GLU A 266 -1.47 -3.57 20.07
N ARG A 267 -1.70 -2.30 19.72
CA ARG A 267 -2.12 -1.28 20.70
C ARG A 267 -3.53 -1.51 21.24
N GLU A 268 -4.38 -2.22 20.51
CA GLU A 268 -5.70 -2.65 20.97
C GLU A 268 -5.60 -3.89 21.89
N GLY A 269 -4.43 -4.52 21.92
CA GLY A 269 -4.09 -5.61 22.82
C GLY A 269 -5.01 -6.82 22.66
N LEU A 270 -5.37 -7.43 23.80
CA LEU A 270 -6.23 -8.62 23.85
C LEU A 270 -7.68 -8.35 23.40
N GLN A 271 -8.05 -7.09 23.18
CA GLN A 271 -9.40 -6.69 22.80
C GLN A 271 -9.56 -6.45 21.29
N LEU A 272 -8.62 -6.90 20.45
CA LEU A 272 -8.68 -6.69 19.00
C LEU A 272 -10.03 -7.15 18.41
N ILE A 273 -10.46 -8.38 18.68
CA ILE A 273 -11.74 -8.91 18.17
C ILE A 273 -12.93 -8.10 18.67
N LEU A 274 -12.95 -7.73 19.95
CA LEU A 274 -14.04 -6.95 20.56
C LEU A 274 -14.11 -5.54 19.96
N THR A 275 -12.96 -4.92 19.71
CA THR A 275 -12.86 -3.57 19.13
C THR A 275 -13.34 -3.56 17.68
N TRP A 276 -13.14 -4.67 16.96
CA TRP A 276 -13.54 -4.86 15.56
C TRP A 276 -14.83 -5.65 15.38
N ALA A 277 -15.60 -5.89 16.45
CA ALA A 277 -16.80 -6.74 16.40
C ALA A 277 -17.83 -6.28 15.36
N ALA A 278 -17.91 -4.97 15.09
CA ALA A 278 -18.80 -4.42 14.07
C ALA A 278 -18.35 -4.69 12.63
N ASP A 279 -17.05 -4.91 12.39
CA ASP A 279 -16.43 -4.94 11.06
C ASP A 279 -15.38 -6.08 10.95
N LEU A 280 -15.69 -7.27 11.47
CA LEU A 280 -14.77 -8.41 11.47
C LEU A 280 -14.31 -8.84 10.07
N GLU A 281 -15.15 -8.65 9.04
CA GLU A 281 -14.80 -8.94 7.64
C GLU A 281 -13.69 -8.00 7.12
N LEU A 282 -13.70 -6.74 7.55
CA LEU A 282 -12.62 -5.80 7.24
C LEU A 282 -11.35 -6.15 8.00
N LEU A 283 -11.46 -6.53 9.27
CA LEU A 283 -10.30 -7.02 10.02
C LEU A 283 -9.69 -8.26 9.37
N LEU A 284 -10.52 -9.23 8.98
CA LEU A 284 -10.11 -10.42 8.24
C LEU A 284 -9.34 -10.04 6.97
N TRP A 285 -9.86 -9.07 6.20
CA TRP A 285 -9.21 -8.58 4.98
C TRP A 285 -7.87 -7.88 5.24
N ILE A 286 -7.81 -7.05 6.28
CA ILE A 286 -6.59 -6.35 6.72
C ILE A 286 -5.50 -7.38 7.09
N LEU A 287 -5.85 -8.37 7.91
CA LEU A 287 -4.94 -9.43 8.34
C LEU A 287 -4.48 -10.27 7.15
N PHE A 288 -5.37 -10.59 6.21
CA PHE A 288 -5.04 -11.30 4.98
C PHE A 288 -3.99 -10.53 4.15
N ILE A 289 -4.27 -9.29 3.76
CA ILE A 289 -3.38 -8.57 2.84
C ILE A 289 -2.01 -8.26 3.48
N THR A 290 -1.98 -8.03 4.79
CA THR A 290 -0.74 -7.82 5.54
C THR A 290 0.06 -9.10 5.75
N ALA A 291 -0.59 -10.25 5.95
CA ALA A 291 0.07 -11.55 5.97
C ALA A 291 0.73 -11.85 4.62
N VAL A 292 0.00 -11.64 3.51
CA VAL A 292 0.52 -11.78 2.13
C VAL A 292 1.75 -10.90 1.89
N ALA A 293 1.70 -9.65 2.36
CA ALA A 293 2.79 -8.69 2.23
C ALA A 293 4.06 -9.04 3.02
N ASN A 294 3.97 -9.95 4.00
CA ASN A 294 5.08 -10.37 4.87
C ASN A 294 5.56 -11.78 4.55
N ILE A 295 5.47 -12.23 3.30
CA ILE A 295 6.07 -13.52 2.91
C ILE A 295 7.55 -13.57 3.32
N ASP A 296 7.98 -14.69 3.91
CA ASP A 296 9.33 -14.91 4.44
C ASP A 296 9.77 -13.93 5.56
N ARG A 297 8.83 -13.29 6.27
CA ARG A 297 9.11 -12.40 7.39
C ARG A 297 8.56 -12.94 8.71
N VAL A 298 9.24 -12.61 9.80
CA VAL A 298 8.86 -13.06 11.15
C VAL A 298 7.50 -12.53 11.59
N GLU A 299 7.10 -11.37 11.09
CA GLU A 299 5.81 -10.76 11.37
C GLU A 299 4.63 -11.51 10.74
N ARG A 300 4.86 -12.38 9.74
CA ARG A 300 3.78 -13.17 9.11
C ARG A 300 3.05 -14.03 10.12
N LEU A 301 3.78 -14.67 11.03
CA LEU A 301 3.20 -15.57 12.03
C LEU A 301 2.15 -14.86 12.89
N TYR A 302 2.43 -13.61 13.28
CA TYR A 302 1.47 -12.78 14.03
C TYR A 302 0.16 -12.63 13.25
N PHE A 303 0.22 -12.23 11.97
CA PHE A 303 -1.00 -12.04 11.18
C PHE A 303 -1.77 -13.34 10.95
N VAL A 304 -1.08 -14.47 10.73
CA VAL A 304 -1.75 -15.77 10.55
C VAL A 304 -2.43 -16.23 11.84
N GLN A 305 -1.81 -15.99 13.00
CA GLN A 305 -2.42 -16.28 14.31
C GLN A 305 -3.69 -15.46 14.53
N GLU A 306 -3.63 -14.14 14.33
CA GLU A 306 -4.81 -13.27 14.45
C GLU A 306 -5.89 -13.64 13.42
N LEU A 307 -5.49 -13.97 12.19
CA LEU A 307 -6.41 -14.38 11.13
C LEU A 307 -7.18 -15.65 11.53
N LYS A 308 -6.51 -16.63 12.17
CA LYS A 308 -7.16 -17.83 12.72
C LYS A 308 -8.24 -17.45 13.73
N LEU A 309 -7.94 -16.53 14.66
CA LEU A 309 -8.90 -16.11 15.68
C LEU A 309 -10.12 -15.43 15.05
N VAL A 310 -9.93 -14.55 14.06
CA VAL A 310 -11.03 -13.89 13.34
C VAL A 310 -11.85 -14.88 12.51
N VAL A 311 -11.21 -15.87 11.86
CA VAL A 311 -11.91 -16.96 11.14
C VAL A 311 -12.80 -17.76 12.09
N MET A 312 -12.31 -18.07 13.30
CA MET A 312 -13.08 -18.76 14.33
C MET A 312 -14.26 -17.90 14.82
N GLU A 313 -14.03 -16.61 15.07
CA GLU A 313 -15.09 -15.68 15.52
C GLU A 313 -16.19 -15.52 14.47
N LEU A 314 -15.81 -15.39 13.19
CA LEU A 314 -16.75 -15.34 12.06
C LEU A 314 -17.42 -16.71 11.77
N ARG A 315 -17.03 -17.78 12.46
CA ARG A 315 -17.50 -19.16 12.25
C ARG A 315 -17.34 -19.63 10.80
N ILE A 316 -16.24 -19.25 10.17
CA ILE A 316 -15.89 -19.68 8.82
C ILE A 316 -15.33 -21.10 8.91
N LEU A 317 -16.04 -22.08 8.33
CA LEU A 317 -15.68 -23.49 8.42
C LEU A 317 -15.04 -24.02 7.13
N THR A 318 -15.28 -23.34 6.02
CA THR A 318 -14.87 -23.77 4.68
C THR A 318 -14.01 -22.73 3.96
N PHE A 319 -13.21 -23.18 2.99
CA PHE A 319 -12.40 -22.27 2.18
C PHE A 319 -13.27 -21.33 1.33
N GLU A 320 -14.41 -21.81 0.86
CA GLU A 320 -15.37 -21.05 0.07
C GLU A 320 -15.97 -19.89 0.88
N GLU A 321 -16.34 -20.13 2.14
CA GLU A 321 -16.80 -19.09 3.06
C GLU A 321 -15.69 -18.06 3.36
N TYR A 322 -14.44 -18.52 3.52
CA TYR A 322 -13.29 -17.65 3.71
C TYR A 322 -13.09 -16.69 2.53
N ILE A 323 -13.14 -17.22 1.29
CA ILE A 323 -13.05 -16.41 0.07
C ILE A 323 -14.24 -15.45 -0.02
N LYS A 324 -15.45 -15.92 0.27
CA LYS A 324 -16.67 -15.09 0.24
C LYS A 324 -16.56 -13.90 1.19
N ALA A 325 -16.05 -14.11 2.41
CA ALA A 325 -15.84 -13.05 3.38
C ALA A 325 -14.80 -12.02 2.91
N LEU A 326 -13.67 -12.47 2.36
CA LEU A 326 -12.64 -11.57 1.83
C LEU A 326 -13.13 -10.73 0.63
N LYS A 327 -14.00 -11.30 -0.21
CA LYS A 327 -14.59 -10.63 -1.38
C LYS A 327 -15.50 -9.44 -1.01
N VAL A 328 -15.98 -9.35 0.23
CA VAL A 328 -16.83 -8.25 0.70
C VAL A 328 -16.13 -6.89 0.63
N ILE A 329 -14.80 -6.85 0.81
CA ILE A 329 -14.03 -5.61 0.94
C ILE A 329 -13.42 -5.17 -0.40
N VAL A 330 -12.29 -5.75 -0.79
CA VAL A 330 -11.60 -5.46 -2.05
C VAL A 330 -10.95 -6.75 -2.50
N TRP A 331 -11.11 -7.11 -3.77
CA TRP A 331 -10.67 -8.41 -4.26
C TRP A 331 -10.17 -8.34 -5.69
N SER A 332 -9.11 -9.10 -5.96
CA SER A 332 -8.76 -9.52 -7.31
C SER A 332 -8.62 -11.04 -7.37
N ASP A 333 -9.44 -11.71 -8.17
CA ASP A 333 -9.45 -13.15 -8.39
C ASP A 333 -8.07 -13.67 -8.84
N SER A 334 -7.43 -12.98 -9.80
CA SER A 334 -6.13 -13.41 -10.35
C SER A 334 -5.01 -13.50 -9.31
N PHE A 335 -5.02 -12.62 -8.31
CA PHE A 335 -3.97 -12.52 -7.31
C PHE A 335 -4.40 -13.12 -5.96
N CYS A 336 -5.56 -12.71 -5.45
CA CYS A 336 -6.00 -13.04 -4.11
C CYS A 336 -6.34 -14.53 -3.96
N PHE A 337 -6.88 -15.19 -4.99
CA PHE A 337 -7.28 -16.60 -4.89
C PHE A 337 -6.12 -17.52 -4.48
N LEU A 338 -4.98 -17.42 -5.19
CA LEU A 338 -3.79 -18.22 -4.89
C LEU A 338 -3.25 -17.92 -3.48
N GLN A 339 -3.21 -16.64 -3.10
CA GLN A 339 -2.69 -16.23 -1.80
C GLN A 339 -3.60 -16.68 -0.65
N SER A 340 -4.92 -16.66 -0.85
CA SER A 340 -5.90 -17.14 0.12
C SER A 340 -5.78 -18.64 0.33
N MET A 341 -5.54 -19.43 -0.72
CA MET A 341 -5.31 -20.86 -0.59
C MET A 341 -4.09 -21.16 0.29
N ILE A 342 -2.96 -20.48 0.04
CA ILE A 342 -1.73 -20.64 0.83
C ILE A 342 -1.98 -20.27 2.30
N LEU A 343 -2.62 -19.13 2.55
CA LEU A 343 -2.91 -18.70 3.92
C LEU A 343 -3.91 -19.61 4.63
N TRP A 344 -4.91 -20.13 3.92
CA TRP A 344 -5.87 -21.07 4.48
C TRP A 344 -5.21 -22.36 4.98
N GLU A 345 -4.26 -22.91 4.21
CA GLU A 345 -3.45 -24.04 4.67
C GLU A 345 -2.61 -23.70 5.91
N GLU A 346 -2.01 -22.51 5.95
CA GLU A 346 -1.22 -22.06 7.11
C GLU A 346 -2.07 -21.94 8.37
N ILE A 347 -3.29 -21.38 8.27
CA ILE A 347 -4.25 -21.30 9.37
C ILE A 347 -4.57 -22.70 9.90
N GLY A 348 -4.83 -23.66 9.01
CA GLY A 348 -5.15 -25.05 9.37
C GLY A 348 -4.02 -25.80 10.07
N ARG A 349 -2.76 -25.40 9.86
CA ARG A 349 -1.57 -26.01 10.51
C ARG A 349 -1.31 -25.50 11.92
N LEU A 350 -1.89 -24.38 12.34
CA LEU A 350 -1.70 -23.81 13.68
C LEU A 350 -2.51 -24.54 14.77
N SER A 351 -2.83 -25.82 14.58
CA SER A 351 -3.67 -26.63 15.47
C SER A 351 -3.06 -26.82 16.85
#